data_AF-A0A1Y4BIZ1-F1
#
_entry.id   AF-A0A1Y4BIZ1-F1
#
_cell.length_a   1.000
_cell.length_b   1.000
_cell.length_c   1.000
_cell.angle_alpha   90.00
_cell.angle_beta   90.00
_cell.angle_gamma   90.00
#
_symmetry.space_group_name_H-M   'P 1'
#
loop_
_entity.id
_entity.type
_entity.pdbx_description
1 polymer ?
#
loop_
_entity_poly.entity_id
_entity_poly.type
_entity_poly.pdbx_seq_one_letter_code
_entity_poly.pdbx_strand_id
1 'polypeptide(L)'
;MRVEKTVWNSMKAIGGFVVGAVTVFGWLNVTPEMVGQTTYDAMRGPAPLVVMFVSGSLFGWGVTKLWSDRRMKEASEAHDAAVAKRISSGLDDMSGFEHVDDLDALIKKARGLSTLQRQLAARDAEIESLETELAGRPAQEDVGELKRQLAAKDAEIESLRSPVESVRRTMASLPEGERALAGRLAKGPFRTSGFSAEFAHLESVGVAKRQRVPGVFTPTWALTREAMSALSEDDGLMATVADALGRGLRDRSAEEAVASAIRRAPAATAGAISLMFDEGHFDYRAPDDDPWEARVDQGNRDLSEMESDGVIRYETLASGNRRWTLTENARRAIKSDESLISEGRAYVRAALEDGADEDEESA
;
A
#
# COMPACT_ATOMS: atom_id res chain seq x y z
N MET A 1 -73.10 24.10 -22.78
CA MET A 1 -72.59 22.84 -23.40
C MET A 1 -72.43 21.64 -22.46
N ARG A 2 -72.43 21.76 -21.12
CA ARG A 2 -72.36 20.59 -20.21
C ARG A 2 -73.69 19.86 -19.96
N VAL A 3 -74.83 20.50 -20.23
CA VAL A 3 -76.18 19.95 -19.95
C VAL A 3 -76.63 18.91 -21.00
N GLU A 4 -76.23 19.06 -22.27
CA GLU A 4 -76.62 18.11 -23.33
C GLU A 4 -76.01 16.71 -23.16
N LYS A 5 -74.80 16.59 -22.59
CA LYS A 5 -74.16 15.28 -22.36
C LYS A 5 -74.88 14.45 -21.29
N THR A 6 -75.50 15.09 -20.30
CA THR A 6 -76.20 14.39 -19.22
C THR A 6 -77.53 13.82 -19.70
N VAL A 7 -78.29 14.56 -20.51
CA VAL A 7 -79.56 14.10 -21.10
C VAL A 7 -79.34 12.94 -22.07
N TRP A 8 -78.27 13.00 -22.88
CA TRP A 8 -77.93 11.94 -23.83
C TRP A 8 -77.56 10.62 -23.13
N ASN A 9 -76.88 10.69 -21.99
CA ASN A 9 -76.54 9.50 -21.20
C ASN A 9 -77.76 8.88 -20.51
N SER A 10 -78.74 9.68 -20.10
CA SER A 10 -80.00 9.18 -19.52
C SER A 10 -80.90 8.49 -20.55
N MET A 11 -80.97 8.98 -21.80
CA MET A 11 -81.75 8.31 -22.86
C MET A 11 -81.18 6.93 -23.23
N LYS A 12 -79.84 6.76 -23.21
CA LYS A 12 -79.21 5.44 -23.46
C LYS A 12 -79.54 4.41 -22.37
N ALA A 13 -79.63 4.83 -21.11
CA ALA A 13 -79.96 3.94 -20.00
C ALA A 13 -81.42 3.43 -20.04
N ILE A 14 -82.36 4.30 -20.44
CA ILE A 14 -83.78 3.93 -20.58
C ILE A 14 -83.99 3.00 -21.78
N GLY A 15 -83.27 3.22 -22.89
CA GLY A 15 -83.30 2.34 -24.06
C GLY A 15 -82.84 0.92 -23.75
N GLY A 16 -81.80 0.75 -22.93
CA GLY A 16 -81.29 -0.57 -22.53
C GLY A 16 -82.28 -1.38 -21.68
N PHE A 17 -83.07 -0.73 -20.82
CA PHE A 17 -84.02 -1.42 -19.95
C PHE A 17 -85.24 -1.96 -20.70
N VAL A 18 -85.76 -1.21 -21.68
CA VAL A 18 -86.91 -1.64 -22.49
C VAL A 18 -86.54 -2.82 -23.41
N VAL A 19 -85.33 -2.81 -23.99
CA VAL A 19 -84.84 -3.92 -24.83
C VAL A 19 -84.61 -5.19 -24.00
N GLY A 20 -84.09 -5.04 -22.77
CA GLY A 20 -83.91 -6.16 -21.84
C GLY A 20 -85.24 -6.80 -21.43
N ALA A 21 -86.25 -5.99 -21.11
CA ALA A 21 -87.58 -6.50 -20.75
C ALA A 21 -88.23 -7.28 -21.91
N VAL A 22 -88.17 -6.77 -23.14
CA VAL A 22 -88.75 -7.43 -24.32
C VAL A 22 -88.04 -8.75 -24.63
N THR A 23 -86.73 -8.84 -24.38
CA THR A 23 -85.96 -10.06 -24.63
C THR A 23 -86.28 -11.14 -23.59
N VAL A 24 -86.50 -10.78 -22.33
CA VAL A 24 -86.93 -11.72 -21.28
C VAL A 24 -88.35 -12.24 -21.54
N PHE A 25 -89.28 -11.39 -22.00
CA PHE A 25 -90.62 -11.84 -22.39
C PHE A 25 -90.62 -12.72 -23.64
N GLY A 26 -89.73 -12.45 -24.60
CA GLY A 26 -89.51 -13.32 -25.76
C GLY A 26 -88.92 -14.68 -25.38
N TRP A 27 -88.04 -14.74 -24.38
CA TRP A 27 -87.42 -15.98 -23.91
C TRP A 27 -88.38 -16.88 -23.13
N LEU A 28 -89.34 -16.29 -22.41
CA LEU A 28 -90.32 -17.03 -21.60
C LEU A 28 -91.54 -17.52 -22.39
N ASN A 29 -91.63 -17.22 -23.69
CA ASN A 29 -92.71 -17.64 -24.60
C ASN A 29 -94.12 -17.46 -23.99
N VAL A 30 -94.30 -16.37 -23.22
CA VAL A 30 -95.54 -16.08 -22.50
C VAL A 30 -96.50 -15.41 -23.47
N THR A 31 -97.54 -16.13 -23.91
CA THR A 31 -98.62 -15.53 -24.67
C THR A 31 -99.44 -14.59 -23.77
N PRO A 32 -99.98 -13.47 -24.29
CA PRO A 32 -100.80 -12.52 -23.52
C PRO A 32 -101.99 -13.18 -22.82
N GLU A 33 -102.46 -14.32 -23.35
CA GLU A 33 -103.59 -15.08 -22.83
C GLU A 33 -103.26 -15.85 -21.53
N MET A 34 -102.01 -16.27 -21.31
CA MET A 34 -101.61 -16.95 -20.06
C MET A 34 -101.50 -16.00 -18.88
N VAL A 35 -101.15 -14.73 -19.11
CA VAL A 35 -101.01 -13.73 -18.04
C VAL A 35 -102.38 -13.39 -17.42
N GLY A 36 -103.47 -13.56 -18.16
CA GLY A 36 -104.83 -13.31 -17.67
C GLY A 36 -105.30 -14.30 -16.59
N GLN A 37 -105.05 -15.60 -16.76
CA GLN A 37 -105.53 -16.63 -15.82
C GLN A 37 -104.65 -16.76 -14.58
N THR A 38 -103.32 -16.68 -14.71
CA THR A 38 -102.41 -16.78 -13.56
C THR A 38 -102.53 -15.56 -12.63
N THR A 39 -102.82 -14.38 -13.18
CA THR A 39 -103.07 -13.17 -12.38
C THR A 39 -104.40 -13.24 -11.63
N TYR A 40 -105.41 -13.90 -12.21
CA TYR A 40 -106.73 -14.04 -11.58
C TYR A 40 -106.71 -15.04 -10.40
N ASP A 41 -105.99 -16.16 -10.53
CA ASP A 41 -105.81 -17.13 -9.44
C ASP A 41 -104.86 -16.62 -8.34
N ALA A 42 -103.87 -15.79 -8.68
CA ALA A 42 -102.97 -15.18 -7.70
C ALA A 42 -103.66 -14.12 -6.81
N MET A 43 -104.73 -13.46 -7.29
CA MET A 43 -105.47 -12.45 -6.51
C MET A 43 -106.46 -13.01 -5.49
N ARG A 44 -106.82 -14.30 -5.55
CA ARG A 44 -107.86 -14.89 -4.67
C ARG A 44 -107.30 -15.70 -3.50
N GLY A 45 -106.01 -16.04 -3.52
CA GLY A 45 -105.32 -16.66 -2.39
C GLY A 45 -104.60 -15.64 -1.49
N PRO A 46 -104.05 -16.04 -0.33
CA PRO A 46 -103.28 -15.15 0.56
C PRO A 46 -101.93 -14.67 -0.02
N ALA A 47 -101.59 -15.04 -1.25
CA ALA A 47 -100.34 -14.74 -1.93
C ALA A 47 -100.03 -13.24 -2.22
N PRO A 48 -101.01 -12.32 -2.48
CA PRO A 48 -100.70 -10.93 -2.80
C PRO A 48 -99.98 -10.18 -1.68
N LEU A 49 -100.30 -10.49 -0.42
CA LEU A 49 -99.68 -9.87 0.75
C LEU A 49 -98.22 -10.32 0.92
N VAL A 50 -97.91 -11.59 0.63
CA VAL A 50 -96.54 -12.12 0.74
C VAL A 50 -95.67 -11.55 -0.39
N VAL A 51 -96.19 -11.46 -1.61
CA VAL A 51 -95.46 -10.87 -2.74
C VAL A 51 -95.20 -9.38 -2.51
N MET A 52 -96.18 -8.61 -2.00
CA MET A 52 -95.96 -7.20 -1.63
C MET A 52 -94.98 -7.02 -0.47
N PHE A 53 -95.00 -7.90 0.53
CA PHE A 53 -94.08 -7.79 1.67
C PHE A 53 -92.64 -8.13 1.28
N VAL A 54 -92.43 -9.16 0.46
CA VAL A 54 -91.09 -9.53 -0.04
C VAL A 54 -90.55 -8.49 -1.03
N SER A 55 -91.40 -7.97 -1.93
CA SER A 55 -90.97 -6.91 -2.86
C SER A 55 -90.72 -5.57 -2.17
N GLY A 56 -91.51 -5.21 -1.14
CA GLY A 56 -91.24 -4.03 -0.31
C GLY A 56 -89.92 -4.13 0.48
N SER A 57 -89.61 -5.32 1.00
CA SER A 57 -88.37 -5.57 1.77
C SER A 57 -87.12 -5.49 0.89
N LEU A 58 -87.19 -6.02 -0.34
CA LEU A 58 -86.09 -5.96 -1.31
C LEU A 58 -85.89 -4.54 -1.88
N PHE A 59 -86.97 -3.78 -2.10
CA PHE A 59 -86.88 -2.41 -2.57
C PHE A 59 -86.34 -1.46 -1.47
N GLY A 60 -86.73 -1.66 -0.21
CA GLY A 60 -86.19 -0.91 0.94
C GLY A 60 -84.69 -1.14 1.14
N TRP A 61 -84.22 -2.38 0.95
CA TRP A 61 -82.79 -2.70 1.07
C TRP A 61 -81.96 -2.15 -0.11
N GLY A 62 -82.52 -2.16 -1.33
CA GLY A 62 -81.86 -1.61 -2.51
C GLY A 62 -81.67 -0.09 -2.45
N VAL A 63 -82.69 0.66 -2.01
CA VAL A 63 -82.63 2.13 -1.96
C VAL A 63 -81.72 2.62 -0.82
N THR A 64 -81.72 1.94 0.34
CA THR A 64 -80.83 2.31 1.46
C THR A 64 -79.36 2.02 1.15
N LYS A 65 -79.04 0.92 0.47
CA LYS A 65 -77.68 0.60 0.06
C LYS A 65 -77.14 1.59 -0.99
N LEU A 66 -77.96 1.94 -1.99
CA LEU A 66 -77.55 2.89 -3.03
C LEU A 66 -77.31 4.32 -2.47
N TRP A 67 -78.08 4.72 -1.46
CA TRP A 67 -77.89 6.01 -0.80
C TRP A 67 -76.66 6.03 0.12
N SER A 68 -76.39 4.91 0.79
CA SER A 68 -75.18 4.72 1.60
C SER A 68 -73.91 4.75 0.74
N ASP A 69 -73.90 4.05 -0.40
CA ASP A 69 -72.73 3.99 -1.28
C ASP A 69 -72.42 5.34 -1.92
N ARG A 70 -73.45 6.15 -2.25
CA ARG A 70 -73.23 7.53 -2.71
C ARG A 70 -72.66 8.42 -1.62
N ARG A 71 -73.17 8.34 -0.38
CA ARG A 71 -72.64 9.12 0.73
C ARG A 71 -71.20 8.75 1.09
N MET A 72 -70.87 7.46 1.03
CA MET A 72 -69.50 7.00 1.26
C MET A 72 -68.55 7.49 0.17
N LYS A 73 -69.01 7.53 -1.09
CA LYS A 73 -68.20 8.03 -2.21
C LYS A 73 -68.00 9.54 -2.15
N GLU A 74 -69.04 10.31 -1.79
CA GLU A 74 -68.91 11.76 -1.58
C GLU A 74 -68.03 12.07 -0.36
N ALA A 75 -68.12 11.27 0.71
CA ALA A 75 -67.25 11.41 1.87
C ALA A 75 -65.80 11.04 1.57
N SER A 76 -65.54 10.01 0.75
CA SER A 76 -64.18 9.65 0.33
C SER A 76 -63.59 10.71 -0.59
N GLU A 77 -64.35 11.21 -1.58
CA GLU A 77 -63.89 12.27 -2.48
C GLU A 77 -63.63 13.59 -1.71
N ALA A 78 -64.45 13.91 -0.71
CA ALA A 78 -64.21 15.06 0.17
C ALA A 78 -62.98 14.87 1.07
N HIS A 79 -62.75 13.65 1.57
CA HIS A 79 -61.57 13.32 2.35
C HIS A 79 -60.29 13.36 1.50
N ASP A 80 -60.33 12.82 0.29
CA ASP A 80 -59.20 12.84 -0.65
C ASP A 80 -58.88 14.28 -1.09
N ALA A 81 -59.89 15.11 -1.34
CA ALA A 81 -59.70 16.53 -1.62
C ALA A 81 -59.11 17.30 -0.42
N ALA A 82 -59.54 16.97 0.81
CA ALA A 82 -58.99 17.56 2.03
C ALA A 82 -57.54 17.12 2.29
N VAL A 83 -57.22 15.84 2.04
CA VAL A 83 -55.85 15.30 2.12
C VAL A 83 -54.97 15.95 1.06
N ALA A 84 -55.43 16.05 -0.20
CA ALA A 84 -54.69 16.73 -1.26
C ALA A 84 -54.41 18.20 -0.92
N LYS A 85 -55.40 18.91 -0.36
CA LYS A 85 -55.21 20.29 0.08
C LYS A 85 -54.20 20.41 1.23
N ARG A 86 -54.25 19.52 2.22
CA ARG A 86 -53.26 19.48 3.32
C ARG A 86 -51.85 19.15 2.81
N ILE A 87 -51.73 18.23 1.87
CA ILE A 87 -50.43 17.90 1.25
C ILE A 87 -49.91 19.10 0.46
N SER A 88 -50.74 19.78 -0.34
CA SER A 88 -50.31 20.97 -1.08
C SER A 88 -49.90 22.12 -0.17
N SER A 89 -50.66 22.38 0.89
CA SER A 89 -50.34 23.42 1.88
C SER A 89 -49.09 23.07 2.69
N GLY A 90 -48.86 21.79 2.98
CA GLY A 90 -47.64 21.33 3.65
C GLY A 90 -46.41 21.37 2.73
N LEU A 91 -46.58 21.17 1.42
CA LEU A 91 -45.49 21.32 0.45
C LEU A 91 -45.07 22.79 0.30
N ASP A 92 -46.03 23.71 0.28
CA ASP A 92 -45.74 25.16 0.24
C ASP A 92 -45.04 25.63 1.53
N ASP A 93 -45.39 25.08 2.69
CA ASP A 93 -44.71 25.38 3.97
C ASP A 93 -43.29 24.80 4.02
N MET A 94 -43.02 23.72 3.28
CA MET A 94 -41.67 23.15 3.11
C MET A 94 -40.81 23.87 2.07
N SER A 95 -41.37 24.83 1.31
CA SER A 95 -40.59 25.67 0.39
C SER A 95 -39.66 26.67 1.11
N GLY A 96 -39.79 26.80 2.44
CA GLY A 96 -38.82 27.50 3.29
C GLY A 96 -37.43 26.83 3.38
N PHE A 97 -37.20 25.73 2.67
CA PHE A 97 -35.89 25.07 2.52
C PHE A 97 -34.94 25.78 1.52
N GLU A 98 -35.05 27.10 1.31
CA GLU A 98 -33.96 27.90 0.70
C GLU A 98 -32.64 27.82 1.51
N HIS A 99 -32.69 27.27 2.73
CA HIS A 99 -31.52 26.93 3.55
C HIS A 99 -30.72 25.69 3.09
N VAL A 100 -31.13 24.95 2.06
CA VAL A 100 -30.30 23.84 1.54
C VAL A 100 -28.99 24.36 0.92
N ASP A 101 -29.04 25.52 0.25
CA ASP A 101 -27.85 26.17 -0.32
C ASP A 101 -26.91 26.68 0.79
N ASP A 102 -27.47 27.20 1.88
CA ASP A 102 -26.71 27.59 3.08
C ASP A 102 -26.09 26.38 3.78
N LEU A 103 -26.80 25.24 3.80
CA LEU A 103 -26.29 23.99 4.36
C LEU A 103 -25.13 23.42 3.53
N ASP A 104 -25.23 23.45 2.19
CA ASP A 104 -24.14 23.04 1.31
C ASP A 104 -22.92 23.97 1.45
N ALA A 105 -23.15 25.27 1.58
CA ALA A 105 -22.10 26.25 1.86
C ALA A 105 -21.41 25.99 3.22
N LEU A 106 -22.15 25.60 4.25
CA LEU A 106 -21.61 25.21 5.56
C LEU A 106 -20.82 23.90 5.49
N ILE A 107 -21.32 22.89 4.77
CA ILE A 107 -20.61 21.63 4.56
C ILE A 107 -19.29 21.88 3.83
N LYS A 108 -19.28 22.74 2.82
CA LYS A 108 -18.06 23.12 2.10
C LYS A 108 -17.05 23.82 3.00
N LYS A 109 -17.50 24.74 3.86
CA LYS A 109 -16.64 25.39 4.87
C LYS A 109 -16.09 24.39 5.89
N ALA A 110 -16.92 23.46 6.36
CA ALA A 110 -16.50 22.42 7.30
C ALA A 110 -15.43 21.48 6.71
N ARG A 111 -15.57 21.09 5.44
CA ARG A 111 -14.54 20.35 4.69
C ARG A 111 -13.26 21.16 4.49
N GLY A 112 -13.39 22.47 4.24
CA GLY A 112 -12.24 23.38 4.16
C GLY A 112 -11.48 23.46 5.49
N LEU A 113 -12.20 23.60 6.60
CA LEU A 113 -11.63 23.62 7.94
C LEU A 113 -10.94 22.31 8.31
N SER A 114 -11.54 21.15 8.01
CA SER A 114 -10.89 19.87 8.29
C SER A 114 -9.64 19.65 7.44
N THR A 115 -9.62 20.15 6.20
CA THR A 115 -8.44 20.15 5.33
C THR A 115 -7.33 21.03 5.90
N LEU A 116 -7.66 22.26 6.32
CA LEU A 116 -6.72 23.18 6.96
C LEU A 116 -6.17 22.62 8.28
N GLN A 117 -7.01 21.95 9.07
CA GLN A 117 -6.59 21.32 10.32
C GLN A 117 -5.58 20.19 10.08
N ARG A 118 -5.78 19.37 9.04
CA ARG A 118 -4.80 18.35 8.64
C ARG A 118 -3.50 18.97 8.14
N GLN A 119 -3.58 20.04 7.36
CA GLN A 119 -2.39 20.76 6.89
C GLN A 119 -1.60 21.37 8.05
N LEU A 120 -2.29 21.96 9.03
CA LEU A 120 -1.64 22.52 10.22
C LEU A 120 -0.92 21.43 11.02
N ALA A 121 -1.59 20.31 11.30
CA ALA A 121 -0.98 19.18 12.00
C ALA A 121 0.24 18.61 11.25
N ALA A 122 0.19 18.53 9.91
CA ALA A 122 1.32 18.11 9.10
C ALA A 122 2.50 19.11 9.17
N ARG A 123 2.21 20.42 9.18
CA ARG A 123 3.24 21.46 9.33
C ARG A 123 3.85 21.48 10.73
N ASP A 124 3.06 21.25 11.77
CA ASP A 124 3.58 21.15 13.14
C ASP A 124 4.54 19.96 13.28
N ALA A 125 4.20 18.80 12.69
CA ALA A 125 5.09 17.64 12.65
C ALA A 125 6.38 17.91 11.84
N GLU A 126 6.29 18.64 10.73
CA GLU A 126 7.46 19.06 9.96
C GLU A 126 8.36 20.02 10.76
N ILE A 127 7.78 20.96 11.50
CA ILE A 127 8.52 21.86 12.38
C ILE A 127 9.25 21.07 13.46
N GLU A 128 8.59 20.12 14.13
CA GLU A 128 9.21 19.26 15.14
C GLU A 128 10.36 18.41 14.55
N SER A 129 10.18 17.89 13.33
CA SER A 129 11.24 17.20 12.58
C SER A 129 12.42 18.12 12.25
N LEU A 130 12.16 19.36 11.85
CA LEU A 130 13.23 20.33 11.55
C LEU A 130 13.97 20.78 12.81
N GLU A 131 13.27 20.93 13.94
CA GLU A 131 13.88 21.26 15.23
C GLU A 131 14.78 20.13 15.73
N THR A 132 14.35 18.87 15.60
CA THR A 132 15.18 17.71 15.96
C THR A 132 16.39 17.57 15.04
N GLU A 133 16.25 17.80 13.72
CA GLU A 133 17.39 17.83 12.80
C GLU A 133 18.36 18.96 13.17
N LEU A 134 17.86 20.15 13.48
CA LEU A 134 18.69 21.30 13.87
C LEU A 134 19.44 21.04 15.18
N ALA A 135 18.80 20.38 16.15
CA ALA A 135 19.43 19.97 17.41
C ALA A 135 20.47 18.86 17.23
N GLY A 136 20.30 18.01 16.21
CA GLY A 136 21.25 16.95 15.85
C GLY A 136 22.44 17.42 15.02
N ARG A 137 22.46 18.68 14.55
CA ARG A 137 23.62 19.22 13.83
C ARG A 137 24.80 19.37 14.79
N PRO A 138 26.03 19.03 14.34
CA PRO A 138 27.21 19.19 15.16
C PRO A 138 27.28 20.63 15.67
N ALA A 139 27.40 20.77 16.98
CA ALA A 139 27.44 22.07 17.60
C ALA A 139 28.63 22.86 17.02
N GLN A 140 28.58 24.19 17.09
CA GLN A 140 29.72 25.03 16.70
C GLN A 140 31.01 24.64 17.46
N GLU A 141 30.85 24.00 18.62
CA GLU A 141 31.91 23.39 19.42
C GLU A 141 32.58 22.18 18.73
N ASP A 142 31.81 21.29 18.10
CA ASP A 142 32.34 20.13 17.34
C ASP A 142 33.15 20.59 16.13
N VAL A 143 32.70 21.66 15.44
CA VAL A 143 33.46 22.27 14.35
C VAL A 143 34.76 22.89 14.87
N GLY A 144 34.75 23.45 16.08
CA GLY A 144 35.95 23.95 16.75
C GLY A 144 36.94 22.84 17.08
N GLU A 145 36.43 21.71 17.59
CA GLU A 145 37.24 20.54 17.92
C GLU A 145 37.82 19.88 16.66
N LEU A 146 37.03 19.69 15.61
CA LEU A 146 37.51 19.20 14.32
C LEU A 146 38.61 20.10 13.73
N LYS A 147 38.49 21.43 13.87
CA LYS A 147 39.54 22.37 13.44
C LYS A 147 40.83 22.22 14.26
N ARG A 148 40.73 21.97 15.57
CA ARG A 148 41.91 21.70 16.41
C ARG A 148 42.56 20.38 16.04
N GLN A 149 41.77 19.34 15.81
CA GLN A 149 42.28 18.04 15.36
C GLN A 149 42.96 18.13 14.00
N LEU A 150 42.38 18.89 13.06
CA LEU A 150 42.99 19.14 11.77
C LEU A 150 44.34 19.85 11.92
N ALA A 151 44.41 20.92 12.72
CA ALA A 151 45.66 21.62 12.98
C ALA A 151 46.72 20.72 13.66
N ALA A 152 46.31 19.84 14.56
CA ALA A 152 47.20 18.85 15.18
C ALA A 152 47.71 17.81 14.15
N LYS A 153 46.84 17.34 13.26
CA LYS A 153 47.21 16.43 12.17
C LYS A 153 48.14 17.08 11.16
N ASP A 154 47.93 18.35 10.82
CA ASP A 154 48.84 19.10 9.95
C ASP A 154 50.23 19.25 10.58
N ALA A 155 50.30 19.52 11.89
CA ALA A 155 51.56 19.55 12.61
C ALA A 155 52.26 18.18 12.65
N GLU A 156 51.49 17.10 12.81
CA GLU A 156 52.00 15.72 12.75
C GLU A 156 52.58 15.41 11.36
N ILE A 157 51.86 15.75 10.29
CA ILE A 157 52.30 15.58 8.89
C ILE A 157 53.62 16.31 8.64
N GLU A 158 53.72 17.57 9.08
CA GLU A 158 54.95 18.35 8.90
C GLU A 158 56.11 17.76 9.73
N SER A 159 55.82 17.20 10.92
CA SER A 159 56.84 16.50 11.71
C SER A 159 57.36 15.22 11.03
N LEU A 160 56.47 14.45 10.37
CA LEU A 160 56.80 13.20 9.68
C LEU A 160 57.53 13.42 8.35
N ARG A 161 57.41 14.62 7.79
CA ARG A 161 58.04 14.98 6.51
C ARG A 161 59.57 14.88 6.55
N SER A 162 60.19 15.31 7.65
CA SER A 162 61.64 15.27 7.82
C SER A 162 62.19 13.83 7.93
N PRO A 163 61.63 12.94 8.77
CA PRO A 163 61.93 11.51 8.77
C PRO A 163 61.77 10.84 7.40
N VAL A 164 60.67 11.10 6.68
CA VAL A 164 60.44 10.53 5.35
C VAL A 164 61.52 10.95 4.35
N GLU A 165 61.92 12.22 4.34
CA GLU A 165 63.01 12.69 3.50
C GLU A 165 64.38 12.14 3.92
N SER A 166 64.57 11.86 5.21
CA SER A 166 65.75 11.15 5.72
C SER A 166 65.80 9.71 5.20
N VAL A 167 64.69 8.96 5.35
CA VAL A 167 64.55 7.59 4.84
C VAL A 167 64.72 7.55 3.32
N ARG A 168 64.16 8.52 2.62
CA ARG A 168 64.33 8.65 1.16
C ARG A 168 65.80 8.81 0.78
N ARG A 169 66.55 9.63 1.53
CA ARG A 169 68.01 9.81 1.34
C ARG A 169 68.79 8.55 1.66
N THR A 170 68.47 7.83 2.75
CA THR A 170 69.14 6.56 3.06
C THR A 170 68.87 5.51 1.99
N MET A 171 67.62 5.36 1.54
CA MET A 171 67.26 4.48 0.42
C MET A 171 68.02 4.82 -0.86
N ALA A 172 68.16 6.12 -1.17
CA ALA A 172 68.92 6.60 -2.32
C ALA A 172 70.44 6.40 -2.18
N SER A 173 70.95 6.00 -1.01
CA SER A 173 72.37 5.70 -0.75
C SER A 173 72.69 4.19 -0.73
N LEU A 174 71.68 3.32 -0.61
CA LEU A 174 71.86 1.86 -0.56
C LEU A 174 72.47 1.29 -1.86
N PRO A 175 73.22 0.17 -1.83
CA PRO A 175 73.64 -0.55 -3.03
C PRO A 175 72.46 -1.00 -3.90
N GLU A 176 72.70 -1.20 -5.19
CA GLU A 176 71.66 -1.47 -6.21
C GLU A 176 70.81 -2.72 -5.91
N GLY A 177 71.41 -3.76 -5.32
CA GLY A 177 70.72 -4.97 -4.89
C GLY A 177 69.73 -4.75 -3.72
N GLU A 178 70.06 -3.86 -2.79
CA GLU A 178 69.19 -3.52 -1.64
C GLU A 178 68.08 -2.55 -2.05
N ARG A 179 68.35 -1.62 -2.98
CA ARG A 179 67.31 -0.77 -3.58
C ARG A 179 66.27 -1.58 -4.34
N ALA A 180 66.70 -2.62 -5.07
CA ALA A 180 65.80 -3.52 -5.79
C ALA A 180 64.86 -4.29 -4.84
N LEU A 181 65.36 -4.68 -3.66
CA LEU A 181 64.58 -5.33 -2.62
C LEU A 181 63.56 -4.37 -1.96
N ALA A 182 64.01 -3.17 -1.59
CA ALA A 182 63.17 -2.14 -0.98
C ALA A 182 62.05 -1.65 -1.92
N GLY A 183 62.34 -1.49 -3.21
CA GLY A 183 61.34 -1.12 -4.22
C GLY A 183 60.28 -2.20 -4.49
N ARG A 184 60.59 -3.48 -4.20
CA ARG A 184 59.61 -4.58 -4.29
C ARG A 184 58.73 -4.69 -3.06
N LEU A 185 59.24 -4.37 -1.87
CA LEU A 185 58.47 -4.31 -0.62
C LEU A 185 57.47 -3.14 -0.58
N ALA A 186 57.79 -2.01 -1.21
CA ALA A 186 56.92 -0.83 -1.24
C ALA A 186 55.63 -1.00 -2.08
N LYS A 187 55.49 -2.07 -2.87
CA LYS A 187 54.38 -2.24 -3.83
C LYS A 187 53.13 -2.98 -3.29
N GLY A 188 53.03 -3.23 -1.99
CA GLY A 188 51.81 -3.79 -1.38
C GLY A 188 51.62 -5.29 -1.61
N PRO A 189 50.51 -5.88 -1.08
CA PRO A 189 50.50 -7.27 -0.65
C PRO A 189 50.62 -8.25 -1.82
N PHE A 190 51.55 -9.19 -1.62
CA PHE A 190 51.89 -10.29 -2.50
C PHE A 190 50.65 -11.08 -2.94
N ARG A 191 50.43 -11.17 -4.25
CA ARG A 191 49.36 -12.00 -4.84
C ARG A 191 49.64 -13.48 -4.56
N THR A 192 48.64 -14.17 -4.02
CA THR A 192 48.71 -15.56 -3.52
C THR A 192 49.03 -16.62 -4.57
N SER A 193 48.89 -16.33 -5.87
CA SER A 193 49.22 -17.28 -6.94
C SER A 193 50.72 -17.39 -7.25
N GLY A 194 51.56 -16.46 -6.74
CA GLY A 194 53.02 -16.49 -6.85
C GLY A 194 53.75 -17.09 -5.63
N PHE A 195 53.02 -17.44 -4.58
CA PHE A 195 53.57 -17.74 -3.24
C PHE A 195 54.62 -18.85 -3.19
N SER A 196 54.57 -19.84 -4.09
CA SER A 196 55.50 -20.99 -4.03
C SER A 196 56.90 -20.66 -4.59
N ALA A 197 56.97 -19.84 -5.63
CA ALA A 197 58.24 -19.45 -6.27
C ALA A 197 58.94 -18.31 -5.51
N GLU A 198 58.16 -17.39 -4.92
CA GLU A 198 58.71 -16.21 -4.25
C GLU A 198 59.19 -16.51 -2.82
N PHE A 199 58.55 -17.43 -2.10
CA PHE A 199 59.11 -17.89 -0.83
C PHE A 199 60.32 -18.81 -0.98
N ALA A 200 60.48 -19.49 -2.12
CA ALA A 200 61.72 -20.20 -2.41
C ALA A 200 62.91 -19.22 -2.52
N HIS A 201 62.66 -17.98 -2.98
CA HIS A 201 63.65 -16.91 -2.95
C HIS A 201 63.85 -16.35 -1.53
N LEU A 202 62.81 -16.15 -0.72
CA LEU A 202 62.96 -15.69 0.67
C LEU A 202 63.65 -16.73 1.58
N GLU A 203 63.44 -18.02 1.31
CA GLU A 203 64.17 -19.13 1.92
C GLU A 203 65.64 -19.15 1.44
N SER A 204 65.90 -18.81 0.16
CA SER A 204 67.27 -18.72 -0.36
C SER A 204 68.06 -17.52 0.16
N VAL A 205 67.41 -16.43 0.59
CA VAL A 205 68.06 -15.28 1.27
C VAL A 205 67.88 -15.28 2.80
N GLY A 206 67.35 -16.35 3.39
CA GLY A 206 67.30 -16.55 4.84
C GLY A 206 66.24 -15.76 5.61
N VAL A 207 65.32 -15.07 4.94
CA VAL A 207 64.33 -14.15 5.54
C VAL A 207 63.07 -14.87 6.02
N ALA A 208 62.78 -16.06 5.50
CA ALA A 208 61.65 -16.89 5.94
C ALA A 208 62.04 -18.37 5.91
N LYS A 209 61.47 -19.17 6.83
CA LYS A 209 61.68 -20.62 6.86
C LYS A 209 60.35 -21.34 6.79
N ARG A 210 60.23 -22.34 5.91
CA ARG A 210 59.05 -23.22 5.91
C ARG A 210 59.01 -24.01 7.21
N GLN A 211 57.98 -23.78 8.01
CA GLN A 211 57.74 -24.59 9.20
C GLN A 211 56.57 -25.54 8.92
N ARG A 212 56.85 -26.84 8.85
CA ARG A 212 55.79 -27.85 8.82
C ARG A 212 55.24 -28.00 10.24
N VAL A 213 54.03 -27.50 10.45
CA VAL A 213 53.26 -27.79 11.66
C VAL A 213 52.48 -29.10 11.42
N PRO A 214 52.66 -30.15 12.22
CA PRO A 214 51.87 -31.38 12.09
C PRO A 214 50.38 -31.06 12.26
N GLY A 215 49.55 -31.43 11.28
CA GLY A 215 48.09 -31.25 11.32
C GLY A 215 47.53 -30.04 10.57
N VAL A 216 48.37 -29.16 10.01
CA VAL A 216 47.92 -28.02 9.17
C VAL A 216 48.30 -28.29 7.71
N PHE A 217 47.30 -28.39 6.84
CA PHE A 217 47.49 -28.75 5.42
C PHE A 217 48.05 -27.60 4.56
N THR A 218 48.04 -26.37 5.08
CA THR A 218 48.64 -25.18 4.47
C THR A 218 49.96 -24.83 5.14
N PRO A 219 51.03 -24.50 4.38
CA PRO A 219 52.29 -24.08 4.98
C PRO A 219 52.10 -22.77 5.73
N THR A 220 52.35 -22.79 7.04
CA THR A 220 52.37 -21.59 7.87
C THR A 220 53.74 -20.94 7.76
N TRP A 221 53.77 -19.68 7.34
CA TRP A 221 55.00 -18.91 7.22
C TRP A 221 55.24 -18.12 8.50
N ALA A 222 56.27 -18.47 9.24
CA ALA A 222 56.76 -17.66 10.36
C ALA A 222 57.71 -16.60 9.80
N LEU A 223 57.44 -15.32 10.07
CA LEU A 223 58.44 -14.27 9.90
C LEU A 223 59.65 -14.64 10.76
N THR A 224 60.86 -14.49 10.20
CA THR A 224 62.07 -14.72 10.99
C THR A 224 62.13 -13.73 12.15
N ARG A 225 62.79 -14.17 13.23
CA ARG A 225 63.00 -13.35 14.43
C ARG A 225 63.64 -12.00 14.10
N GLU A 226 64.46 -11.94 13.05
CA GLU A 226 65.11 -10.72 12.55
C GLU A 226 64.12 -9.75 11.89
N ALA A 227 63.17 -10.23 11.09
CA ALA A 227 62.12 -9.38 10.52
C ALA A 227 61.16 -8.84 11.58
N MET A 228 60.85 -9.66 12.60
CA MET A 228 60.08 -9.19 13.76
C MET A 228 60.88 -8.22 14.63
N SER A 229 62.20 -8.39 14.75
CA SER A 229 63.06 -7.47 15.51
C SER A 229 63.16 -6.10 14.83
N ALA A 230 63.34 -6.06 13.50
CA ALA A 230 63.38 -4.82 12.72
C ALA A 230 62.04 -4.06 12.73
N LEU A 231 60.92 -4.79 12.78
CA LEU A 231 59.60 -4.20 12.98
C LEU A 231 59.39 -3.70 14.43
N SER A 232 59.97 -4.37 15.43
CA SER A 232 59.85 -3.97 16.84
C SER A 232 60.67 -2.74 17.25
N GLU A 233 61.61 -2.31 16.41
CA GLU A 233 62.44 -1.11 16.69
C GLU A 233 61.74 0.20 16.28
N ASP A 234 60.63 0.14 15.53
CA ASP A 234 59.84 1.30 15.10
C ASP A 234 58.37 1.17 15.56
N ASP A 235 58.11 1.65 16.78
CA ASP A 235 56.80 1.58 17.44
C ASP A 235 55.67 2.22 16.61
N GLY A 236 55.97 3.25 15.80
CA GLY A 236 54.97 3.94 14.96
C GLY A 236 54.54 3.11 13.76
N LEU A 237 55.48 2.37 13.18
CA LEU A 237 55.22 1.50 12.02
C LEU A 237 54.41 0.27 12.44
N MET A 238 54.69 -0.29 13.62
CA MET A 238 53.90 -1.38 14.20
C MET A 238 52.48 -0.97 14.53
N ALA A 239 52.26 0.22 15.09
CA ALA A 239 50.90 0.72 15.36
C ALA A 239 50.09 0.89 14.06
N THR A 240 50.72 1.41 13.00
CA THR A 240 50.08 1.63 11.70
C THR A 240 49.74 0.30 11.00
N VAL A 241 50.65 -0.67 11.03
CA VAL A 241 50.43 -2.00 10.45
C VAL A 241 49.36 -2.76 11.24
N ALA A 242 49.39 -2.69 12.58
CA ALA A 242 48.38 -3.30 13.44
C ALA A 242 46.99 -2.70 13.20
N ASP A 243 46.89 -1.38 13.03
CA ASP A 243 45.62 -0.73 12.74
C ASP A 243 45.11 -1.02 11.33
N ALA A 244 45.99 -1.03 10.31
CA ALA A 244 45.61 -1.38 8.94
C ALA A 244 45.15 -2.85 8.83
N LEU A 245 45.86 -3.77 9.49
CA LEU A 245 45.45 -5.17 9.58
C LEU A 245 44.16 -5.33 10.39
N GLY A 246 44.01 -4.58 11.49
CA GLY A 246 42.80 -4.55 12.30
C GLY A 246 41.58 -4.08 11.51
N ARG A 247 41.71 -3.00 10.73
CA ARG A 247 40.67 -2.50 9.82
C ARG A 247 40.35 -3.54 8.73
N GLY A 248 41.35 -4.08 8.05
CA GLY A 248 41.13 -5.09 7.00
C GLY A 248 40.56 -6.42 7.50
N LEU A 249 40.77 -6.78 8.77
CA LEU A 249 40.13 -7.94 9.40
C LEU A 249 38.69 -7.64 9.80
N ARG A 250 38.41 -6.44 10.35
CA ARG A 250 37.06 -5.99 10.67
C ARG A 250 36.18 -5.88 9.43
N ASP A 251 36.70 -5.31 8.35
CA ASP A 251 35.97 -5.18 7.08
C ASP A 251 35.65 -6.54 6.47
N ARG A 252 36.59 -7.48 6.46
CA ARG A 252 36.34 -8.86 6.00
C ARG A 252 35.34 -9.61 6.87
N SER A 253 35.40 -9.41 8.19
CA SER A 253 34.43 -10.01 9.10
C SER A 253 33.02 -9.46 8.84
N ALA A 254 32.90 -8.16 8.54
CA ALA A 254 31.63 -7.54 8.19
C ALA A 254 31.11 -8.02 6.82
N GLU A 255 31.99 -8.14 5.82
CA GLU A 255 31.64 -8.69 4.50
C GLU A 255 31.15 -10.13 4.59
N GLU A 256 31.81 -11.00 5.37
CA GLU A 256 31.37 -12.39 5.56
C GLU A 256 30.04 -12.47 6.32
N ALA A 257 29.82 -11.61 7.32
CA ALA A 257 28.54 -11.53 8.03
C ALA A 257 27.40 -11.14 7.08
N VAL A 258 27.63 -10.13 6.23
CA VAL A 258 26.67 -9.70 5.20
C VAL A 258 26.44 -10.79 4.16
N ALA A 259 27.48 -11.46 3.68
CA ALA A 259 27.35 -12.59 2.76
C ALA A 259 26.58 -13.77 3.36
N SER A 260 26.72 -14.01 4.67
CA SER A 260 25.94 -15.01 5.40
C SER A 260 24.46 -14.61 5.54
N ALA A 261 24.18 -13.32 5.78
CA ALA A 261 22.81 -12.80 5.81
C ALA A 261 22.13 -12.93 4.44
N ILE A 262 22.81 -12.54 3.35
CA ILE A 262 22.28 -12.68 1.98
C ILE A 262 21.95 -14.15 1.66
N ARG A 263 22.82 -15.11 2.04
CA ARG A 263 22.58 -16.55 1.83
C ARG A 263 21.39 -17.11 2.61
N ARG A 264 20.99 -16.46 3.71
CA ARG A 264 19.82 -16.87 4.52
C ARG A 264 18.53 -16.17 4.09
N ALA A 265 18.63 -15.16 3.22
CA ALA A 265 17.48 -14.36 2.81
C ALA A 265 16.46 -15.24 2.05
N PRO A 266 15.15 -15.06 2.29
CA PRO A 266 14.11 -15.70 1.47
C PRO A 266 14.27 -15.37 -0.01
N ALA A 267 13.82 -16.25 -0.91
CA ALA A 267 13.96 -16.06 -2.37
C ALA A 267 13.43 -14.71 -2.88
N ALA A 268 12.30 -14.24 -2.34
CA ALA A 268 11.74 -12.93 -2.67
C ALA A 268 12.69 -11.78 -2.26
N THR A 269 13.24 -11.85 -1.05
CA THR A 269 14.22 -10.88 -0.52
C THR A 269 15.53 -10.91 -1.30
N ALA A 270 16.00 -12.10 -1.68
CA ALA A 270 17.16 -12.26 -2.57
C ALA A 270 16.91 -11.62 -3.95
N GLY A 271 15.68 -11.73 -4.47
CA GLY A 271 15.24 -11.04 -5.67
C GLY A 271 15.34 -9.52 -5.55
N ALA A 272 14.82 -8.96 -4.45
CA ALA A 272 14.94 -7.53 -4.16
C ALA A 272 16.40 -7.07 -4.03
N ILE A 273 17.25 -7.84 -3.35
CA ILE A 273 18.70 -7.57 -3.24
C ILE A 273 19.37 -7.55 -4.62
N SER A 274 18.97 -8.47 -5.51
CA SER A 274 19.48 -8.52 -6.88
C SER A 274 19.09 -7.28 -7.68
N LEU A 275 17.82 -6.85 -7.59
CA LEU A 275 17.34 -5.62 -8.21
C LEU A 275 18.08 -4.39 -7.67
N MET A 276 18.29 -4.28 -6.34
CA MET A 276 19.07 -3.18 -5.76
C MET A 276 20.53 -3.17 -6.23
N PHE A 277 21.11 -4.34 -6.52
CA PHE A 277 22.47 -4.42 -7.04
C PHE A 277 22.55 -3.91 -8.48
N ASP A 278 21.61 -4.34 -9.32
CA ASP A 278 21.59 -4.04 -10.75
C ASP A 278 21.07 -2.60 -11.03
N GLU A 279 20.04 -2.14 -10.32
CA GLU A 279 19.37 -0.83 -10.51
C GLU A 279 19.81 0.23 -9.48
N GLY A 280 20.59 -0.18 -8.49
CA GLY A 280 21.12 0.68 -7.42
C GLY A 280 20.15 0.96 -6.27
N HIS A 281 18.85 0.71 -6.47
CA HIS A 281 17.80 0.89 -5.46
C HIS A 281 16.59 0.00 -5.74
N PHE A 282 15.70 -0.10 -4.77
CA PHE A 282 14.41 -0.79 -4.90
C PHE A 282 13.36 0.00 -4.11
N ASP A 283 12.36 0.52 -4.80
CA ASP A 283 11.28 1.27 -4.17
C ASP A 283 10.17 0.30 -3.74
N TYR A 284 9.85 0.28 -2.45
CA TYR A 284 8.81 -0.56 -1.87
C TYR A 284 7.82 0.31 -1.09
N ARG A 285 6.54 -0.04 -1.18
CA ARG A 285 5.48 0.68 -0.46
C ARG A 285 5.72 0.53 1.05
N ALA A 286 5.65 1.63 1.78
CA ALA A 286 5.70 1.56 3.24
C ALA A 286 4.45 0.82 3.76
N PRO A 287 4.54 0.13 4.92
CA PRO A 287 3.36 -0.43 5.56
C PRO A 287 2.35 0.69 5.79
N ASP A 288 1.13 0.53 5.29
CA ASP A 288 -0.01 1.34 5.70
C ASP A 288 -0.89 0.56 6.68
N ASP A 289 -1.86 1.24 7.31
CA ASP A 289 -2.76 0.62 8.27
C ASP A 289 -3.81 -0.30 7.60
N ASP A 290 -3.64 -0.71 6.33
CA ASP A 290 -4.58 -1.59 5.64
C ASP A 290 -4.33 -3.07 6.00
N PRO A 291 -5.23 -3.70 6.78
CA PRO A 291 -5.05 -5.08 7.23
C PRO A 291 -5.11 -6.12 6.10
N TRP A 292 -5.49 -5.74 4.88
CA TRP A 292 -5.50 -6.65 3.72
C TRP A 292 -4.14 -6.75 3.02
N GLU A 293 -3.13 -5.96 3.40
CA GLU A 293 -1.80 -5.95 2.81
C GLU A 293 -0.76 -6.83 3.55
N ALA A 294 -1.17 -7.97 4.09
CA ALA A 294 -0.29 -8.88 4.84
C ALA A 294 1.01 -9.32 4.10
N ARG A 295 1.01 -9.29 2.76
CA ARG A 295 2.22 -9.53 1.95
C ARG A 295 3.20 -8.36 1.96
N VAL A 296 2.70 -7.13 1.92
CA VAL A 296 3.52 -5.90 2.00
C VAL A 296 4.16 -5.79 3.38
N ASP A 297 3.43 -6.19 4.42
CA ASP A 297 3.98 -6.32 5.78
C ASP A 297 5.11 -7.33 5.86
N GLN A 298 4.95 -8.51 5.25
CA GLN A 298 6.00 -9.53 5.25
C GLN A 298 7.25 -9.05 4.51
N GLY A 299 7.09 -8.48 3.31
CA GLY A 299 8.23 -7.93 2.56
C GLY A 299 8.97 -6.83 3.31
N ASN A 300 8.23 -5.91 3.94
CA ASN A 300 8.83 -4.87 4.77
C ASN A 300 9.53 -5.43 6.02
N ARG A 301 8.99 -6.48 6.65
CA ARG A 301 9.66 -7.16 7.77
C ARG A 301 10.97 -7.79 7.33
N ASP A 302 10.96 -8.53 6.22
CA ASP A 302 12.16 -9.21 5.72
C ASP A 302 13.25 -8.21 5.33
N LEU A 303 12.87 -7.09 4.68
CA LEU A 303 13.80 -6.01 4.36
C LEU A 303 14.32 -5.28 5.60
N SER A 304 13.49 -5.09 6.62
CA SER A 304 13.93 -4.51 7.90
C SER A 304 14.91 -5.43 8.65
N GLU A 305 14.74 -6.75 8.55
CA GLU A 305 15.71 -7.71 9.08
C GLU A 305 17.05 -7.61 8.33
N MET A 306 17.01 -7.51 7.00
CA MET A 306 18.22 -7.30 6.19
C MET A 306 18.92 -5.96 6.50
N GLU A 307 18.18 -4.92 6.88
CA GLU A 307 18.75 -3.66 7.37
C GLU A 307 19.46 -3.86 8.71
N SER A 308 18.85 -4.58 9.65
CA SER A 308 19.46 -4.92 10.94
C SER A 308 20.75 -5.72 10.77
N ASP A 309 20.81 -6.58 9.76
CA ASP A 309 22.01 -7.36 9.40
C ASP A 309 23.06 -6.54 8.62
N GLY A 310 22.78 -5.25 8.33
CA GLY A 310 23.68 -4.33 7.63
C GLY A 310 23.80 -4.60 6.13
N VAL A 311 22.89 -5.36 5.54
CA VAL A 311 22.86 -5.69 4.11
C VAL A 311 22.32 -4.51 3.30
N ILE A 312 21.21 -3.94 3.76
CA ILE A 312 20.53 -2.82 3.09
C ILE A 312 20.30 -1.66 4.07
N ARG A 313 19.87 -0.53 3.53
CA ARG A 313 19.39 0.65 4.27
C ARG A 313 18.24 1.27 3.51
N TYR A 314 17.35 2.02 4.17
CA TYR A 314 16.29 2.74 3.47
C TYR A 314 16.31 4.25 3.71
N GLU A 315 15.70 4.97 2.76
CA GLU A 315 15.26 6.35 2.93
C GLU A 315 13.74 6.42 2.70
N THR A 316 13.05 7.26 3.48
CA THR A 316 11.62 7.51 3.27
C THR A 316 11.47 8.67 2.28
N LEU A 317 10.79 8.39 1.16
CA LEU A 317 10.52 9.38 0.13
C LEU A 317 9.35 10.27 0.54
N ALA A 318 9.24 11.46 -0.08
CA ALA A 318 8.13 12.39 0.15
C ALA A 318 6.74 11.79 -0.17
N SER A 319 6.69 10.73 -0.98
CA SER A 319 5.47 9.97 -1.27
C SER A 319 5.03 9.04 -0.14
N GLY A 320 5.84 8.87 0.91
CA GLY A 320 5.63 7.87 1.96
C GLY A 320 6.24 6.51 1.63
N ASN A 321 6.70 6.26 0.40
CA ASN A 321 7.36 5.01 0.04
C ASN A 321 8.77 4.91 0.64
N ARG A 322 9.27 3.68 0.81
CA ARG A 322 10.64 3.42 1.24
C ARG A 322 11.48 3.06 0.03
N ARG A 323 12.61 3.76 -0.14
CA ARG A 323 13.64 3.38 -1.10
C ARG A 323 14.74 2.62 -0.40
N TRP A 324 14.91 1.36 -0.76
CA TRP A 324 15.93 0.48 -0.21
C TRP A 324 17.18 0.50 -1.09
N THR A 325 18.36 0.54 -0.47
CA THR A 325 19.66 0.53 -1.16
C THR A 325 20.64 -0.41 -0.45
N LEU A 326 21.52 -1.05 -1.21
CA LEU A 326 22.60 -1.88 -0.64
C LEU A 326 23.65 -1.02 0.08
N THR A 327 24.11 -1.51 1.23
CA THR A 327 25.28 -0.95 1.90
C THR A 327 26.56 -1.23 1.10
N GLU A 328 27.62 -0.48 1.38
CA GLU A 328 28.91 -0.67 0.69
C GLU A 328 29.53 -2.05 0.97
N ASN A 329 29.33 -2.58 2.18
CA ASN A 329 29.79 -3.92 2.55
C ASN A 329 29.02 -4.99 1.75
N ALA A 330 27.70 -4.83 1.57
CA ALA A 330 26.90 -5.74 0.75
C ALA A 330 27.32 -5.69 -0.73
N ARG A 331 27.54 -4.50 -1.28
CA ARG A 331 28.05 -4.34 -2.66
C ARG A 331 29.42 -5.00 -2.84
N ARG A 332 30.34 -4.86 -1.88
CA ARG A 332 31.65 -5.53 -1.92
C ARG A 332 31.55 -7.05 -1.80
N ALA A 333 30.69 -7.55 -0.91
CA ALA A 333 30.44 -8.97 -0.77
C ALA A 333 29.91 -9.58 -2.08
N ILE A 334 28.87 -8.98 -2.69
CA ILE A 334 28.29 -9.44 -3.95
C ILE A 334 29.28 -9.35 -5.11
N LYS A 335 30.10 -8.29 -5.19
CA LYS A 335 31.16 -8.18 -6.20
C LYS A 335 32.26 -9.25 -6.03
N SER A 336 32.51 -9.68 -4.80
CA SER A 336 33.51 -10.70 -4.50
C SER A 336 32.98 -12.11 -4.76
N ASP A 337 31.67 -12.31 -4.60
CA ASP A 337 30.97 -13.56 -4.86
C ASP A 337 29.59 -13.30 -5.51
N GLU A 338 29.55 -13.28 -6.85
CA GLU A 338 28.31 -13.08 -7.60
C GLU A 338 27.29 -14.21 -7.39
N SER A 339 27.69 -15.37 -6.87
CA SER A 339 26.76 -16.48 -6.60
C SER A 339 25.71 -16.10 -5.55
N LEU A 340 26.02 -15.12 -4.69
CA LEU A 340 25.13 -14.61 -3.65
C LEU A 340 23.81 -14.04 -4.19
N ILE A 341 23.77 -13.57 -5.44
CA ILE A 341 22.56 -13.03 -6.08
C ILE A 341 22.01 -13.91 -7.20
N SER A 342 22.62 -15.08 -7.43
CA SER A 342 22.21 -15.97 -8.52
C SER A 342 20.80 -16.53 -8.33
N GLU A 343 20.45 -16.91 -7.10
CA GLU A 343 19.10 -17.36 -6.72
C GLU A 343 18.07 -16.23 -6.85
N GLY A 344 18.42 -15.02 -6.40
CA GLY A 344 17.55 -13.85 -6.53
C GLY A 344 17.26 -13.48 -7.98
N ARG A 345 18.27 -13.52 -8.86
CA ARG A 345 18.08 -13.33 -10.31
C ARG A 345 17.21 -14.41 -10.94
N ALA A 346 17.33 -15.66 -10.50
CA ALA A 346 16.47 -16.75 -10.97
C ALA A 346 15.00 -16.52 -10.55
N TYR A 347 14.79 -16.07 -9.31
CA TYR A 347 13.46 -15.72 -8.80
C TYR A 347 12.82 -14.56 -9.59
N VAL A 348 13.55 -13.46 -9.82
CA VAL A 348 13.06 -12.31 -10.60
C VAL A 348 12.70 -12.73 -12.03
N ARG A 349 13.51 -13.57 -12.67
CA ARG A 349 13.20 -14.10 -14.00
C ARG A 349 11.91 -14.91 -14.02
N ALA A 350 11.74 -15.82 -13.07
CA ALA A 350 10.54 -16.64 -12.97
C ALA A 350 9.27 -15.78 -12.74
N ALA A 351 9.36 -14.76 -11.90
CA ALA A 351 8.24 -13.85 -11.64
C ALA A 351 7.85 -13.00 -12.87
N LEU A 352 8.83 -12.62 -13.70
CA LEU A 352 8.57 -11.91 -14.96
C LEU A 352 7.97 -12.82 -16.04
N GLU A 353 8.35 -14.10 -16.06
CA GLU A 353 7.78 -15.09 -16.98
C GLU A 353 6.32 -15.40 -16.61
N ASP A 354 6.01 -15.61 -15.33
CA ASP A 354 4.65 -15.93 -14.85
C ASP A 354 3.66 -14.77 -15.08
N GLY A 355 4.12 -13.52 -14.99
CA GLY A 355 3.27 -12.34 -15.23
C GLY A 355 2.99 -12.05 -16.71
N ALA A 356 3.79 -12.59 -17.64
CA ALA A 356 3.61 -12.35 -19.07
C ALA A 356 2.42 -13.13 -19.67
N ASP A 357 2.04 -14.26 -19.06
CA ASP A 357 0.97 -15.13 -19.56
C ASP A 357 -0.43 -14.58 -19.21
N GLU A 358 -0.58 -13.76 -18.17
CA GLU A 358 -1.88 -13.18 -17.77
C GLU A 358 -2.39 -12.09 -18.74
N ASP A 359 -1.48 -11.38 -19.42
CA ASP A 359 -1.82 -10.32 -20.36
C ASP A 359 -2.24 -10.88 -21.75
N GLU A 360 -1.85 -12.11 -22.11
CA GLU A 360 -2.27 -12.74 -23.38
C GLU A 360 -3.66 -13.38 -23.32
N GLU A 361 -4.18 -13.75 -22.14
CA GLU A 361 -5.51 -14.35 -22.00
C GLU A 361 -6.64 -13.29 -21.91
N SER A 362 -6.28 -12.02 -21.76
CA SER A 362 -7.21 -10.88 -21.64
C SER A 362 -7.25 -9.95 -22.86
N ALA A 363 -6.47 -10.24 -23.91
CA ALA A 363 -6.50 -9.60 -25.23
C ALA A 363 -7.24 -10.45 -26.27
#